data_AF-A0A0Q4FVK7-F1
#
_entry.id   AF-A0A0Q4FVK7-F1
#
_cell.length_a   1.000
_cell.length_b   1.000
_cell.length_c   1.000
_cell.angle_alpha   90.00
_cell.angle_beta   90.00
_cell.angle_gamma   90.00
#
_symmetry.space_group_name_H-M   'P 1'
#
loop_
_entity.id
_entity.type
_entity.pdbx_description
1 polymer ?
#
loop_
_entity_poly.entity_id
_entity_poly.type
_entity_poly.pdbx_seq_one_letter_code
_entity_poly.pdbx_strand_id
1 'polypeptide(L)'
;MKRRRYPWVFRIAAAVMLLSVVAGQWWQRQPAGEVGLAMLTVIAAHCPAAVDQQRGGRISVADSARALDRWGYARLTEMVRRDGRDRCRRQH
;
A
#
# COMPACT_ATOMS: atom_id res chain seq x y z
N MET A 1 28.83 -28.09 -21.99
CA MET A 1 27.44 -27.67 -21.68
C MET A 1 27.00 -26.63 -22.70
N LYS A 2 26.05 -26.94 -23.60
CA LYS A 2 25.56 -25.97 -24.60
C LYS A 2 24.77 -24.87 -23.89
N ARG A 3 25.26 -23.62 -23.91
CA ARG A 3 24.52 -22.45 -23.44
C ARG A 3 23.26 -22.28 -24.29
N ARG A 4 22.11 -22.75 -23.82
CA ARG A 4 20.81 -22.40 -24.40
C ARG A 4 20.61 -20.90 -24.22
N ARG A 5 20.82 -20.13 -25.29
CA ARG A 5 20.42 -18.72 -25.32
C ARG A 5 18.90 -18.67 -25.29
N TYR A 6 18.34 -17.98 -24.30
CA TYR A 6 16.90 -17.76 -24.24
C TYR A 6 16.45 -17.03 -25.51
N PRO A 7 15.31 -17.44 -26.11
CA PRO A 7 14.77 -16.76 -27.28
C PRO A 7 14.54 -15.27 -26.98
N TRP A 8 14.78 -14.44 -27.99
CA TRP A 8 14.77 -12.97 -27.86
C TRP A 8 13.45 -12.43 -27.27
N VAL A 9 12.32 -13.05 -27.64
CA VAL A 9 10.98 -12.73 -27.13
C VAL A 9 10.90 -12.86 -25.62
N PHE A 10 11.48 -13.92 -25.05
CA PHE A 10 11.49 -14.14 -23.60
C PHE A 10 12.29 -13.05 -22.88
N ARG A 11 13.41 -12.60 -23.47
CA ARG A 11 14.23 -11.53 -22.90
C ARG A 11 13.51 -10.18 -22.90
N ILE A 12 12.78 -9.87 -23.98
CA ILE A 12 11.96 -8.65 -24.06
C ILE A 12 10.84 -8.70 -23.03
N ALA A 13 10.11 -9.81 -22.95
CA ALA A 13 9.01 -9.96 -21.97
C ALA A 13 9.51 -9.79 -20.53
N ALA A 14 10.65 -10.41 -20.20
CA ALA A 14 11.27 -10.26 -18.89
C ALA A 14 11.71 -8.81 -18.62
N ALA A 15 12.28 -8.12 -19.61
CA ALA A 15 12.68 -6.72 -19.49
C ALA A 15 11.47 -5.80 -19.27
N VAL A 16 10.37 -6.01 -20.00
CA VAL A 16 9.13 -5.24 -19.82
C VAL A 16 8.57 -5.45 -18.41
N MET A 17 8.49 -6.70 -17.94
CA MET A 17 8.02 -6.96 -16.57
C MET A 17 8.90 -6.27 -15.51
N LEU A 18 10.22 -6.35 -15.66
CA LEU A 18 11.16 -5.66 -14.76
C LEU A 18 10.94 -4.15 -14.75
N LEU A 19 10.79 -3.53 -15.92
CA LEU A 19 10.52 -2.10 -16.03
C LEU A 19 9.18 -1.72 -15.39
N SER A 20 8.13 -2.52 -15.59
CA SER A 20 6.83 -2.29 -14.94
C SER A 20 6.92 -2.36 -13.41
N VAL A 21 7.68 -3.33 -12.88
CA VAL A 21 7.89 -3.45 -11.42
C VAL A 21 8.65 -2.23 -10.89
N VAL A 22 9.73 -1.82 -11.55
CA VAL A 22 10.52 -0.65 -11.14
C VAL A 22 9.70 0.63 -11.21
N ALA A 23 8.93 0.83 -12.29
CA ALA A 23 8.03 1.97 -12.45
C ALA A 23 6.96 1.99 -11.35
N GLY A 24 6.37 0.84 -11.03
CA GLY A 24 5.42 0.70 -9.92
C GLY A 24 6.05 1.07 -8.57
N GLN A 25 7.24 0.55 -8.26
CA GLN A 25 7.97 0.87 -7.02
C GLN A 25 8.34 2.35 -6.93
N TRP A 26 8.71 2.96 -8.06
CA TRP A 26 9.01 4.39 -8.12
C TRP A 26 7.76 5.24 -7.90
N TRP A 27 6.64 4.88 -8.53
CA TRP A 27 5.36 5.57 -8.35
C TRP A 27 4.88 5.53 -6.89
N GLN A 28 5.09 4.42 -6.18
CA GLN A 28 4.74 4.27 -4.76
C GLN A 28 5.54 5.22 -3.83
N ARG A 29 6.72 5.69 -4.27
CA ARG A 29 7.56 6.66 -3.54
C ARG A 29 7.22 8.11 -3.85
N GLN A 30 6.33 8.38 -4.81
CA GLN A 30 5.86 9.72 -5.09
C GLN A 30 5.23 10.34 -3.83
N PRO A 31 5.43 11.65 -3.59
CA PRO A 31 4.74 12.34 -2.51
C PRO A 31 3.23 12.23 -2.72
N ALA A 32 2.49 12.03 -1.63
CA ALA A 32 1.04 12.04 -1.69
C ALA A 32 0.57 13.44 -2.10
N GLY A 33 -0.20 13.50 -3.19
CA GLY A 33 -0.93 14.71 -3.55
C GLY A 33 -2.10 14.96 -2.58
N GLU A 34 -2.83 16.06 -2.79
CA GLU A 34 -3.94 16.49 -1.94
C GLU A 34 -4.97 15.39 -1.67
N VAL A 35 -5.30 14.58 -2.69
CA VAL A 35 -6.24 13.46 -2.56
C VAL A 35 -5.73 12.41 -1.58
N GLY A 36 -4.43 12.07 -1.61
CA GLY A 36 -3.84 11.09 -0.70
C GLY A 36 -3.84 11.60 0.74
N LEU A 37 -3.62 12.90 0.94
CA LEU A 37 -3.70 13.55 2.25
C LEU A 37 -5.14 13.59 2.77
N ALA A 38 -6.11 13.98 1.95
CA ALA A 38 -7.52 13.99 2.31
C ALA A 38 -8.05 12.59 2.66
N MET A 39 -7.59 11.56 1.95
CA MET A 39 -7.92 10.17 2.28
C MET A 39 -7.41 9.80 3.67
N LEU A 40 -6.16 10.14 3.99
CA LEU A 40 -5.55 9.87 5.28
C LEU A 40 -6.24 10.59 6.42
N THR A 41 -6.68 11.84 6.21
CA THR A 41 -7.42 12.59 7.25
C THR A 41 -8.78 11.96 7.54
N VAL A 42 -9.51 11.52 6.50
CA VAL A 42 -10.77 10.79 6.66
C VAL A 42 -10.56 9.47 7.41
N ILE A 43 -9.53 8.71 7.02
CA ILE A 43 -9.21 7.44 7.70
C ILE A 43 -8.81 7.70 9.15
N ALA A 44 -7.97 8.70 9.43
CA ALA A 44 -7.53 9.04 10.78
C ALA A 44 -8.71 9.40 11.70
N ALA A 45 -9.74 10.06 11.17
CA ALA A 45 -10.94 10.43 11.91
C ALA A 45 -11.80 9.21 12.31
N HIS A 46 -11.83 8.18 11.46
CA HIS A 46 -12.66 6.98 11.70
C HIS A 46 -11.89 5.83 12.33
N CYS A 47 -10.58 5.73 12.09
CA CYS A 47 -9.73 4.62 12.48
C CYS A 47 -8.29 5.10 12.73
N PRO A 48 -8.00 5.75 13.87
CA PRO A 48 -6.70 6.36 14.12
C PRO A 48 -5.55 5.35 14.11
N ALA A 49 -5.80 4.10 14.54
CA ALA A 49 -4.79 3.03 14.50
C ALA A 49 -4.34 2.67 13.08
N ALA A 50 -5.13 2.96 12.04
CA ALA A 50 -4.74 2.74 10.65
C ALA A 50 -3.65 3.72 10.16
N VAL A 51 -3.46 4.84 10.87
CA VAL A 51 -2.61 5.99 10.47
C VAL A 51 -1.37 6.18 11.34
N ASP A 52 -1.32 5.60 12.55
CA ASP A 52 -0.31 5.93 13.56
C ASP A 52 1.16 5.72 13.15
N GLN A 53 1.43 4.91 12.12
CA GLN A 53 2.79 4.64 11.66
C GLN A 53 3.38 5.76 10.77
N GLN A 54 2.60 6.79 10.43
CA GLN A 54 2.98 7.81 9.42
C GLN A 54 3.50 9.13 10.02
N ARG A 55 3.68 9.21 11.35
CA ARG A 55 3.98 10.47 12.08
C ARG A 55 5.35 11.11 11.81
N GLY A 56 6.24 10.49 11.04
CA GLY A 56 7.67 10.88 11.00
C GLY A 56 8.24 11.40 9.67
N GLY A 57 7.46 11.49 8.58
CA GLY A 57 8.06 11.79 7.26
C GLY A 57 7.11 12.34 6.19
N ARG A 58 7.66 12.58 4.99
CA ARG A 58 6.87 12.91 3.80
C ARG A 58 5.96 11.73 3.46
N ILE A 59 4.66 11.96 3.52
CA ILE A 59 3.63 10.98 3.18
C ILE A 59 3.76 10.64 1.70
N SER A 60 3.84 9.34 1.39
CA SER A 60 3.84 8.86 0.00
C SER A 60 2.51 8.25 -0.41
N VAL A 61 2.32 8.01 -1.71
CA VAL A 61 1.16 7.28 -2.24
C VAL A 61 1.02 5.88 -1.61
N ALA A 62 2.14 5.23 -1.31
CA ALA A 62 2.12 3.94 -0.62
C ALA A 62 1.53 4.04 0.80
N ASP A 63 1.72 5.17 1.48
CA ASP A 63 1.24 5.35 2.84
C ASP A 63 -0.28 5.51 2.88
N SER A 64 -0.86 6.27 1.95
CA SER A 64 -2.32 6.37 1.82
C SER A 64 -2.96 5.04 1.45
N ALA A 65 -2.34 4.27 0.54
CA ALA A 65 -2.80 2.93 0.19
C ALA A 65 -2.76 1.95 1.38
N ARG A 66 -1.68 1.95 2.17
CA ARG A 66 -1.55 1.10 3.37
C ARG A 66 -2.57 1.48 4.45
N ALA A 67 -2.82 2.77 4.66
CA ALA A 67 -3.82 3.21 5.61
C ALA A 67 -5.23 2.76 5.19
N LEU A 68 -5.55 2.87 3.90
CA LEU A 68 -6.81 2.39 3.34
C LEU A 68 -6.98 0.89 3.54
N ASP A 69 -5.94 0.10 3.26
CA ASP A 69 -5.97 -1.36 3.42
C ASP A 69 -6.17 -1.77 4.89
N ARG A 70 -5.44 -1.13 5.83
CA ARG A 70 -5.61 -1.36 7.27
C ARG A 70 -7.02 -1.02 7.76
N TRP A 71 -7.56 0.11 7.30
CA TRP A 71 -8.91 0.52 7.62
C TRP A 71 -9.95 -0.46 7.05
N GLY A 72 -9.78 -0.86 5.79
CA GLY A 72 -10.62 -1.85 5.13
C GLY A 72 -10.61 -3.19 5.85
N TYR A 73 -9.42 -3.67 6.23
CA TYR A 73 -9.27 -4.91 7.00
C TYR A 73 -9.96 -4.83 8.36
N ALA A 74 -9.74 -3.74 9.12
CA ALA A 74 -10.40 -3.53 10.40
C ALA A 74 -11.94 -3.57 10.24
N ARG A 75 -12.46 -2.81 9.27
CA ARG A 75 -13.89 -2.69 9.00
C ARG A 75 -14.52 -4.00 8.50
N LEU A 76 -13.84 -4.73 7.61
CA LEU A 76 -14.28 -6.06 7.15
C LEU A 76 -14.33 -7.06 8.31
N THR A 77 -13.32 -7.05 9.18
CA THR A 77 -13.28 -8.00 10.30
C THR A 77 -14.32 -7.69 11.37
N GLU A 78 -14.62 -6.41 11.59
CA GLU A 78 -15.73 -5.97 12.44
C GLU A 78 -17.08 -6.45 11.87
N MET A 79 -17.31 -6.28 10.56
CA MET A 79 -18.54 -6.72 9.90
C MET A 79 -18.70 -8.25 9.86
N VAL A 80 -17.63 -9.00 9.59
CA VAL A 80 -17.70 -10.45 9.34
C VAL A 80 -17.64 -11.28 10.62
N ARG A 81 -16.75 -10.94 11.57
CA ARG A 81 -16.55 -11.76 12.78
C ARG A 81 -17.24 -11.21 14.02
N ARG A 82 -17.59 -9.92 14.04
CA ARG A 82 -18.20 -9.24 15.19
C ARG A 82 -17.53 -9.63 16.53
N ASP A 83 -16.19 -9.76 16.51
CA ASP A 83 -15.37 -10.25 17.64
C ASP A 83 -15.30 -9.25 18.81
N GLY A 84 -16.02 -8.12 18.75
CA GLY A 84 -16.05 -7.06 19.78
C GLY A 84 -14.71 -6.32 20.01
N ARG A 85 -13.64 -6.72 19.31
CA ARG A 85 -12.31 -6.12 19.43
C ARG A 85 -12.20 -4.91 18.49
N ASP A 86 -12.27 -3.71 19.05
CA ASP A 86 -12.06 -2.46 18.31
C ASP A 86 -10.59 -2.38 17.84
N ARG A 87 -10.37 -2.66 16.55
CA ARG A 87 -9.06 -2.61 15.89
C ARG A 87 -8.67 -1.20 15.45
N CYS A 88 -9.60 -0.25 15.57
CA CYS A 88 -9.40 1.15 15.25
C CYS A 88 -8.92 1.96 16.46
N ARG A 89 -9.07 1.42 17.68
CA ARG A 89 -8.49 1.97 18.90
C ARG A 89 -6.96 1.84 18.90
N ARG A 90 -6.27 2.91 19.26
CA ARG A 90 -4.82 2.87 19.48
C ARG A 90 -4.52 1.88 20.60
N GLN A 91 -3.64 0.91 20.35
CA GLN A 91 -3.03 0.13 21.42
C GLN A 91 -1.92 1.00 22.01
N HIS A 92 -2.08 1.35 23.29
CA HIS A 92 -1.08 2.07 24.09
C HIS A 92 0.08 1.15 24.47
#